data_AF-A0AAD9N214-F1
#
_entry.id   AF-A0AAD9N214-F1
#
_cell.length_a   1.000
_cell.length_b   1.000
_cell.length_c   1.000
_cell.angle_alpha   90.00
_cell.angle_beta   90.00
_cell.angle_gamma   90.00
#
_symmetry.space_group_name_H-M   'P 1'
#
loop_
_entity.id
_entity.type
_entity.pdbx_description
1 polymer ?
#
loop_
_entity_poly.entity_id
_entity_poly.type
_entity_poly.pdbx_seq_one_letter_code
_entity_poly.pdbx_strand_id
1 'polypeptide(L)' 'MLNELFARFDKLAEENHCLRIKILGDCYYCVSGLPEPRADHAHCCVEMGLDMIEAIAYVFYMTWSQ' A
#
# COMPACT_ATOMS: atom_id res chain seq x y z
N MET A 1 0.82 7.54 13.97
CA MET A 1 -0.05 6.46 13.47
C MET A 1 -0.29 6.58 11.96
N LEU A 2 -1.06 7.56 11.46
CA LEU A 2 -1.37 7.64 10.02
C LEU A 2 -0.13 7.81 9.13
N ASN A 3 0.81 8.68 9.53
CA ASN A 3 2.06 8.88 8.77
C ASN A 3 2.93 7.62 8.70
N GLU A 4 2.95 6.82 9.78
CA GLU A 4 3.71 5.57 9.80
C GLU A 4 3.06 4.51 8.90
N LEU A 5 1.72 4.41 8.94
CA LEU A 5 0.98 3.52 8.07
C LEU A 5 1.20 3.89 6.59
N PHE A 6 1.15 5.17 6.25
CA PHE A 6 1.43 5.63 4.89
C PHE A 6 2.88 5.39 4.45
N ALA A 7 3.85 5.55 5.35
CA ALA A 7 5.24 5.22 5.04
C ALA A 7 5.42 3.71 4.78
N ARG A 8 4.71 2.86 5.52
CA ARG A 8 4.68 1.40 5.26
C ARG A 8 4.02 1.09 3.92
N PHE A 9 2.89 1.73 3.61
CA PHE A 9 2.24 1.56 2.30
C PHE A 9 3.12 2.03 1.14
N ASP A 10 3.91 3.09 1.32
CA ASP A 10 4.88 3.52 0.30
C ASP A 10 5.91 2.44 -0.01
N LYS A 11 6.40 1.74 1.01
CA LYS A 11 7.33 0.60 0.84
C LYS A 11 6.66 -0.58 0.14
N LEU A 12 5.45 -0.94 0.57
CA LEU A 12 4.68 -2.02 -0.05
C LEU A 12 4.33 -1.73 -1.51
N ALA A 13 4.05 -0.47 -1.83
CA ALA A 13 3.77 -0.05 -3.20
C ALA A 13 5.01 -0.21 -4.08
N GLU A 14 6.21 0.11 -3.57
CA GLU A 14 7.46 -0.14 -4.29
C GLU A 14 7.71 -1.64 -4.52
N GLU A 15 7.50 -2.47 -3.49
CA GLU A 15 7.67 -3.94 -3.55
C GLU A 15 6.69 -4.61 -4.50
N ASN A 16 5.43 -4.16 -4.53
CA ASN A 16 4.38 -4.67 -5.40
C ASN A 16 4.31 -3.97 -6.76
N HIS A 17 5.26 -3.10 -7.08
CA HIS A 17 5.27 -2.33 -8.31
C HIS A 17 3.99 -1.52 -8.60
N CYS A 18 3.49 -0.87 -7.57
CA CYS A 18 2.37 0.05 -7.62
C CYS A 18 2.88 1.49 -7.49
N LEU A 19 2.43 2.37 -8.39
CA LEU A 19 2.65 3.80 -8.32
C LEU A 19 1.64 4.42 -7.37
N ARG A 20 2.11 5.11 -6.34
CA ARG A 20 1.25 5.90 -5.45
C ARG A 20 0.62 7.09 -6.17
N ILE A 21 -0.69 7.27 -5.99
CA ILE A 21 -1.44 8.45 -6.41
C ILE A 21 -1.69 9.33 -5.19
N LYS A 22 -1.08 10.52 -5.17
CA LYS A 22 -1.24 11.49 -4.07
C LYS A 22 -2.48 12.34 -4.33
N ILE A 23 -3.54 12.09 -3.56
CA ILE A 23 -4.76 12.89 -3.51
C ILE A 23 -4.85 13.51 -2.10
N LEU A 24 -5.47 14.69 -1.99
CA LEU A 24 -5.77 15.30 -0.69
C LEU A 24 -6.77 14.44 0.08
N GLY A 25 -6.46 14.12 1.33
CA GLY A 25 -7.33 13.34 2.22
C GLY A 25 -6.58 12.30 3.04
N ASP A 26 -7.35 11.41 3.64
CA ASP A 26 -6.92 10.28 4.47
C ASP A 26 -6.89 8.95 3.69
N CYS A 27 -7.32 8.96 2.43
CA CYS A 27 -7.22 7.79 1.56
C CYS A 27 -5.81 7.60 0.99
N TYR A 28 -5.36 6.35 0.94
CA TYR A 28 -4.17 5.94 0.21
C TYR A 28 -4.58 5.25 -1.10
N TYR A 29 -4.10 5.75 -2.23
CA TYR A 29 -4.34 5.18 -3.56
C TYR A 29 -3.03 4.80 -4.24
N CYS A 30 -3.03 3.67 -4.94
CA CYS A 30 -1.95 3.29 -5.84
C CYS A 30 -2.50 2.52 -7.04
N VAL A 31 -1.72 2.48 -8.12
CA VAL A 31 -2.08 1.84 -9.38
C VAL A 31 -0.89 1.07 -9.92
N SER A 32 -1.12 -0.07 -10.57
CA SER A 32 -0.06 -0.84 -11.23
C SER A 32 -0.25 -0.81 -12.75
N GLY A 33 0.85 -0.79 -13.50
CA GLY A 33 0.85 -0.69 -14.97
C GLY A 33 0.81 0.73 -15.53
N LEU A 34 1.24 1.71 -14.74
CA LEU A 34 1.49 3.08 -15.16
C LEU A 34 2.81 3.60 -14.55
N PRO A 35 3.55 4.48 -15.26
CA PRO A 35 3.28 4.95 -16.63
C PRO A 35 3.52 3.88 -17.69
N GLU A 36 4.33 2.86 -17.38
CA GLU A 36 4.65 1.75 -18.27
C GLU A 36 3.64 0.61 -18.10
N PRO A 37 3.04 0.13 -19.20
CA PRO A 37 2.19 -1.05 -19.17
C PRO A 37 2.96 -2.26 -18.65
N ARG A 38 2.29 -3.07 -17.84
CA ARG A 38 2.81 -4.35 -17.35
C ARG A 38 1.73 -5.41 -17.51
N ALA A 39 2.12 -6.65 -17.82
CA ALA A 39 1.17 -7.72 -18.08
C ALA A 39 0.50 -8.27 -16.81
N ASP A 40 1.18 -8.16 -15.67
CA ASP A 40 0.79 -8.70 -14.36
C ASP A 40 0.18 -7.62 -13.44
N HIS A 41 -0.27 -6.49 -13.98
CA HIS A 41 -0.73 -5.34 -13.18
C HIS A 41 -1.85 -5.70 -12.19
N ALA A 42 -2.76 -6.59 -12.60
CA ALA A 42 -3.85 -7.05 -11.75
C ALA A 42 -3.33 -7.86 -10.55
N HIS A 43 -2.31 -8.70 -10.77
CA HIS A 43 -1.69 -9.49 -9.70
C HIS A 43 -0.99 -8.57 -8.70
N CYS A 44 -0.15 -7.65 -9.17
CA CYS A 44 0.51 -6.63 -8.35
C CYS A 44 -0.46 -5.82 -7.48
N CYS A 45 -1.59 -5.38 -8.05
CA CYS A 45 -2.61 -4.65 -7.28
C CYS A 45 -3.27 -5.52 -6.20
N VAL A 46 -3.47 -6.82 -6.45
CA VAL A 46 -4.06 -7.74 -5.47
C VAL A 46 -3.09 -8.03 -4.35
N GLU A 47 -1.83 -8.36 -4.66
CA GLU A 47 -0.79 -8.59 -3.65
C GLU A 47 -0.57 -7.34 -2.78
N MET A 48 -0.53 -6.15 -3.39
CA MET A 48 -0.51 -4.88 -2.66
C MET A 48 -1.69 -4.75 -1.67
N GLY A 49 -2.90 -5.12 -2.09
CA GLY A 49 -4.08 -5.09 -1.23
C GLY A 49 -3.99 -6.06 -0.05
N LEU A 50 -3.44 -7.26 -0.27
CA LEU A 50 -3.21 -8.24 0.78
C LEU A 50 -2.16 -7.75 1.78
N ASP A 51 -1.03 -7.24 1.31
CA ASP A 51 0.02 -6.68 2.15
C ASP A 51 -0.46 -5.47 2.98
N MET A 52 -1.35 -4.64 2.41
CA MET A 52 -1.98 -3.54 3.15
C MET A 52 -2.81 -4.04 4.32
N ILE A 53 -3.57 -5.14 4.14
CA ILE A 53 -4.37 -5.76 5.22
C ILE A 53 -3.45 -6.26 6.34
N GLU A 54 -2.35 -6.93 5.99
CA GLU A 54 -1.37 -7.40 6.96
C GLU A 54 -0.69 -6.26 7.72
N ALA A 55 -0.29 -5.19 7.01
CA ALA A 55 0.32 -4.02 7.61
C ALA A 55 -0.63 -3.29 8.56
N ILE A 56 -1.92 -3.18 8.20
CA ILE A 56 -2.96 -2.62 9.07
C ILE A 56 -3.09 -3.48 10.34
N ALA A 57 -3.22 -4.80 10.18
CA ALA A 57 -3.31 -5.72 11.31
C ALA A 57 -2.10 -5.60 12.25
N TYR A 58 -0.88 -5.57 11.69
CA TYR A 58 0.35 -5.38 12.45
C TYR A 58 0.35 -4.08 13.26
N VAL A 59 0.02 -2.95 12.63
CA VAL A 59 -0.03 -1.65 13.31
C VAL A 59 -1.07 -1.64 14.42
N PHE A 60 -2.24 -2.25 14.19
CA PHE A 60 -3.24 -2.45 15.23
C PHE A 60 -2.66 -3.26 16.39
N TYR A 61 -2.10 -4.45 16.18
CA TYR A 61 -1.56 -5.25 17.28
C TYR A 61 -0.46 -4.53 18.07
N MET A 62 0.44 -3.81 17.39
CA MET A 62 1.51 -3.04 18.06
C MET A 62 0.98 -1.87 18.89
N THR A 63 -0.13 -1.27 18.49
CA THR A 63 -0.71 -0.12 19.22
C THR A 63 -1.62 -0.53 20.37
N TRP A 64 -2.23 -1.71 20.31
CA TRP A 64 -3.10 -2.24 21.37
C TRP A 64 -2.38 -3.22 22.33
N SER A 65 -1.08 -3.48 22.12
CA SER A 65 -0.23 -4.26 23.05
C SER A 65 0.71 -3.37 23.91
N GLN A 66 0.52 -2.05 23.82
CA GLN A 66 1.09 -1.01 24.71
C GLN A 66 -0.03 -0.41 25.55
#